data_AF-A0A8C1V7Q8-F1
#
_entry.id   AF-A0A8C1V7Q8-F1
#
_cell.length_a   1.000
_cell.length_b   1.000
_cell.length_c   1.000
_cell.angle_alpha   90.00
_cell.angle_beta   90.00
_cell.angle_gamma   90.00
#
_symmetry.space_group_name_H-M   'P 1'
#
loop_
_entity.id
_entity.type
_entity.pdbx_description
1 polymer ?
#
loop_
_entity_poly.entity_id
_entity_poly.type
_entity_poly.pdbx_seq_one_letter_code
_entity_poly.pdbx_strand_id
1 'polypeptide(L)'
;MKASGTLREYKVVGRLLPSAKNPAPPLYRMRIFAPNHVVAKSRFWYFVSQLRKMKKASGEIVYCGLVHEKSPLKVKNFGIWLRYDSRSGTHNMYREYRDLTTSGAVTQCYRDMGARHRARAHAIQIMKVQIIPANKCRRPAIKQFHVSFHVQMMLTSFSFYHMHINYELFKRASKGFNISSLDSTGLQDQVPSSSQGSASPAQAPFHHQETKHFLLKCMFVLFSLQMNKSGENQKSCCMVFNEG
;
A
#
# COMPACT_ATOMS: atom_id res chain seq x y z
N MET A 1 -7.94 -22.26 -3.09
CA MET A 1 -6.74 -21.63 -3.69
C MET A 1 -5.80 -21.13 -2.60
N LYS A 2 -4.49 -21.16 -2.83
CA LYS A 2 -3.49 -20.52 -1.97
C LYS A 2 -3.18 -19.12 -2.54
N ALA A 3 -3.32 -18.07 -1.73
CA ALA A 3 -2.93 -16.71 -2.12
C ALA A 3 -1.43 -16.54 -1.86
N SER A 4 -0.61 -17.06 -2.76
CA SER A 4 0.85 -16.91 -2.70
C SER A 4 1.29 -15.70 -3.49
N GLY A 5 2.23 -14.93 -2.94
CA GLY A 5 2.81 -13.75 -3.58
C GLY A 5 1.78 -12.65 -3.87
N THR A 6 2.02 -11.93 -4.96
CA THR A 6 1.12 -10.90 -5.48
C THR A 6 0.18 -11.52 -6.50
N LEU A 7 -1.13 -11.35 -6.30
CA LEU A 7 -2.13 -11.86 -7.23
C LEU A 7 -2.10 -11.08 -8.55
N ARG A 8 -2.59 -11.71 -9.61
CA ARG A 8 -2.74 -11.11 -10.93
C ARG A 8 -4.21 -11.17 -11.34
N GLU A 9 -4.65 -10.17 -12.10
CA GLU A 9 -6.00 -10.12 -12.65
C GLU A 9 -6.07 -10.88 -13.98
N TYR A 10 -7.00 -11.83 -14.09
CA TYR A 10 -7.28 -12.56 -15.31
C TYR A 10 -8.71 -12.28 -15.76
N LYS A 11 -8.86 -12.02 -17.06
CA LYS A 11 -10.15 -12.06 -17.76
C LYS A 11 -10.31 -13.48 -18.27
N VAL A 12 -11.26 -14.21 -17.70
CA VAL A 12 -11.62 -15.57 -18.13
C VAL A 12 -12.99 -15.53 -18.77
N VAL A 13 -13.10 -16.10 -19.96
CA VAL A 13 -14.35 -16.23 -20.71
C VAL A 13 -14.58 -17.71 -21.00
N GLY A 14 -15.76 -18.21 -20.67
CA GLY A 14 -16.15 -19.59 -20.93
C GLY A 14 -17.60 -19.70 -21.37
N ARG A 15 -17.92 -20.83 -21.97
CA ARG A 15 -19.27 -21.18 -22.46
C ARG A 15 -19.53 -22.67 -22.29
N LEU A 16 -20.78 -23.08 -22.43
CA LEU A 16 -21.13 -24.49 -22.61
C LEU A 16 -20.62 -24.98 -23.96
N LEU A 17 -20.41 -26.28 -24.10
CA LEU A 17 -20.14 -26.87 -25.40
C LEU A 17 -21.38 -26.72 -26.29
N PRO A 18 -21.22 -26.34 -27.57
CA PRO A 18 -22.31 -26.34 -28.53
C PRO A 18 -22.99 -27.72 -28.61
N SER A 19 -24.32 -27.72 -28.63
CA SER A 19 -25.14 -28.94 -28.77
C SER A 19 -26.20 -28.73 -29.86
N ALA A 20 -26.76 -29.78 -30.43
CA ALA A 20 -27.83 -29.69 -31.43
C ALA A 20 -29.03 -28.82 -30.95
N LYS A 21 -29.31 -28.84 -29.64
CA LYS A 21 -30.37 -28.02 -29.02
C LYS A 21 -29.98 -26.55 -28.84
N ASN A 22 -28.69 -26.25 -28.71
CA ASN A 22 -28.19 -24.90 -28.53
C ASN A 22 -26.82 -24.76 -29.24
N PRO A 23 -26.82 -24.38 -30.53
CA PRO A 23 -25.60 -24.30 -31.32
C PRO A 23 -24.70 -23.11 -30.92
N ALA A 24 -25.27 -22.05 -30.34
CA ALA A 24 -24.55 -20.84 -29.96
C ALA A 24 -24.79 -20.49 -28.48
N PRO A 25 -24.19 -21.25 -27.53
CA PRO A 25 -24.36 -20.97 -26.12
C PRO A 25 -23.75 -19.62 -25.71
N PRO A 26 -24.35 -18.90 -24.75
CA PRO A 26 -23.88 -17.58 -24.34
C PRO A 26 -22.51 -17.64 -23.68
N LEU A 27 -21.71 -16.59 -23.92
CA LEU A 27 -20.38 -16.44 -23.33
C LEU A 27 -20.46 -15.72 -21.98
N TYR A 28 -19.83 -16.29 -20.96
CA TYR A 28 -19.72 -15.70 -19.63
C TYR A 28 -18.31 -15.21 -19.36
N ARG A 29 -18.18 -13.95 -18.95
CA ARG A 29 -16.91 -13.30 -18.61
C ARG A 29 -16.81 -13.07 -17.11
N MET A 30 -15.69 -13.46 -16.51
CA MET A 30 -15.36 -13.15 -15.12
C MET A 30 -13.98 -12.49 -14.99
N ARG A 31 -13.84 -11.62 -13.99
CA ARG A 31 -12.56 -11.09 -13.53
C ARG A 31 -12.12 -11.96 -12.35
N ILE A 32 -11.02 -12.66 -12.50
CA ILE A 32 -10.51 -13.62 -11.52
C ILE A 32 -9.13 -13.18 -11.05
N PHE A 33 -8.95 -13.07 -9.73
CA PHE A 33 -7.64 -12.79 -9.13
C PHE A 33 -6.97 -14.09 -8.72
N ALA A 34 -5.80 -14.38 -9.28
CA ALA A 34 -5.08 -15.63 -9.05
C ALA A 34 -3.57 -15.44 -9.23
N PRO A 35 -2.72 -16.30 -8.66
CA PRO A 35 -1.28 -16.23 -8.87
C PRO A 35 -0.88 -16.60 -10.32
N ASN A 36 -1.54 -17.60 -10.90
CA ASN A 36 -1.27 -18.08 -12.25
C ASN A 36 -2.57 -18.38 -13.01
N HIS A 37 -2.45 -18.58 -14.32
CA HIS A 37 -3.60 -18.84 -15.21
C HIS A 37 -4.29 -20.18 -14.91
N VAL A 38 -3.57 -21.20 -14.43
CA VAL A 38 -4.13 -22.52 -14.07
C VAL A 38 -5.12 -22.37 -12.92
N VAL A 39 -4.72 -21.66 -11.85
CA VAL A 39 -5.59 -21.35 -10.72
C VAL A 39 -6.74 -20.43 -11.15
N ALA A 40 -6.50 -19.49 -12.07
CA ALA A 40 -7.56 -18.64 -12.61
C ALA A 40 -8.66 -19.46 -13.31
N LYS A 41 -8.28 -20.40 -14.18
CA LYS A 41 -9.22 -21.33 -14.85
C LYS A 41 -9.98 -22.19 -13.82
N SER A 42 -9.30 -22.71 -12.80
CA SER A 42 -9.93 -23.47 -11.71
C SER A 42 -10.96 -22.64 -10.94
N ARG A 43 -10.63 -21.39 -10.60
CA ARG A 43 -11.54 -20.48 -9.87
C ARG A 43 -12.72 -20.03 -10.73
N PHE A 44 -12.53 -19.85 -12.03
CA PHE A 44 -13.64 -19.60 -12.96
C PHE A 44 -14.67 -20.73 -12.89
N TRP A 45 -14.24 -21.99 -13.00
CA TRP A 45 -15.14 -23.15 -12.90
C TRP A 45 -15.85 -23.24 -11.54
N TYR A 46 -15.14 -22.92 -10.45
CA TYR A 46 -15.74 -22.85 -9.11
C TYR A 46 -16.91 -21.87 -9.09
N PHE A 47 -16.72 -20.62 -9.55
CA PHE A 47 -17.78 -19.62 -9.49
C PHE A 47 -18.91 -19.85 -10.51
N VAL A 48 -18.59 -20.24 -11.74
CA VAL A 48 -19.63 -20.43 -12.78
C VAL A 48 -20.55 -21.61 -12.45
N SER A 49 -20.04 -22.64 -11.75
CA SER A 49 -20.85 -23.76 -11.29
C SER A 49 -21.90 -23.33 -10.25
N GLN A 50 -21.54 -22.39 -9.37
CA GLN A 50 -22.44 -21.81 -8.38
C GLN A 50 -23.49 -20.89 -9.01
N LEU A 51 -23.11 -20.12 -10.04
CA LEU A 51 -24.00 -19.12 -10.66
C LEU A 51 -24.91 -19.68 -11.76
N ARG A 52 -24.40 -20.59 -12.60
CA ARG A 52 -25.06 -21.04 -13.84
C ARG A 52 -25.14 -22.55 -14.00
N LYS A 53 -24.86 -23.33 -12.94
CA LYS A 53 -24.86 -24.81 -12.95
C LYS A 53 -24.01 -25.42 -14.09
N MET A 54 -23.01 -24.68 -14.57
CA MET A 54 -22.11 -25.10 -15.64
C MET A 54 -20.91 -25.85 -15.04
N LYS A 55 -20.57 -27.02 -15.60
CA LYS A 55 -19.44 -27.83 -15.15
C LYS A 55 -18.32 -27.80 -16.18
N LYS A 56 -17.09 -28.05 -15.74
CA LYS A 56 -15.90 -28.15 -16.62
C LYS A 56 -16.05 -29.23 -17.70
N ALA A 57 -16.75 -30.32 -17.42
CA ALA A 57 -16.95 -31.40 -18.38
C ALA A 57 -17.91 -31.02 -19.53
N SER A 58 -18.88 -30.13 -19.27
CA SER A 58 -19.90 -29.73 -20.23
C SER A 58 -19.63 -28.37 -20.88
N GLY A 59 -18.49 -27.76 -20.60
CA GLY A 59 -18.14 -26.43 -21.08
C GLY A 59 -16.66 -26.26 -21.33
N GLU A 60 -16.32 -25.20 -22.04
CA GLU A 60 -14.96 -24.86 -22.43
C GLU A 60 -14.62 -23.43 -22.04
N ILE A 61 -13.31 -23.17 -21.85
CA ILE A 61 -12.79 -21.82 -21.65
C ILE A 61 -12.32 -21.32 -23.01
N VAL A 62 -13.00 -20.30 -23.53
CA VAL A 62 -12.70 -19.67 -24.82
C VAL A 62 -11.49 -18.76 -24.72
N TYR A 63 -11.38 -18.01 -23.61
CA TYR A 63 -10.28 -17.06 -23.42
C TYR A 63 -9.83 -17.01 -21.97
N CYS A 64 -8.52 -16.97 -21.75
CA CYS A 64 -7.92 -16.72 -20.45
C CYS A 64 -6.68 -15.85 -20.65
N GLY A 65 -6.80 -14.57 -20.35
CA GLY A 65 -5.71 -13.61 -20.52
C GLY A 65 -5.55 -12.70 -19.32
N LEU A 66 -4.33 -12.20 -19.12
CA LEU A 66 -4.01 -11.28 -18.04
C LEU A 66 -4.54 -9.88 -18.37
N VAL A 67 -5.13 -9.23 -17.38
CA VAL A 67 -5.60 -7.84 -17.48
C VAL A 67 -4.57 -6.95 -16.79
N HIS A 68 -3.95 -6.08 -17.57
CA HIS A 68 -3.03 -5.09 -17.05
C HIS A 68 -3.79 -3.86 -16.56
N GLU A 69 -3.25 -3.21 -15.53
CA GLU A 69 -3.82 -1.98 -14.99
C GLU A 69 -3.63 -0.83 -16.00
N LYS A 70 -4.67 -0.04 -16.24
CA LYS A 70 -4.61 1.07 -17.22
C LYS A 70 -3.66 2.19 -16.80
N SER A 71 -3.58 2.46 -15.50
CA SER A 71 -2.81 3.55 -14.91
C SER A 71 -2.04 3.07 -13.68
N PRO A 72 -0.91 2.36 -13.86
CA PRO A 72 -0.16 1.77 -12.73
C PRO A 72 0.58 2.81 -11.89
N LEU A 73 0.83 4.02 -12.41
CA LEU A 73 1.57 5.07 -11.69
C LEU A 73 0.67 5.95 -10.82
N LYS A 74 -0.65 5.88 -11.01
CA LYS A 74 -1.61 6.73 -10.30
C LYS A 74 -2.19 6.00 -9.09
N VAL A 75 -2.06 6.60 -7.91
CA VAL A 75 -2.68 6.09 -6.69
C VAL A 75 -4.20 6.20 -6.78
N LYS A 76 -4.90 5.11 -6.47
CA LYS A 76 -6.36 4.99 -6.53
C LYS A 76 -6.90 4.45 -5.21
N ASN A 77 -8.17 4.74 -4.95
CA ASN A 77 -8.92 4.09 -3.87
C ASN A 77 -9.78 2.99 -4.48
N PHE A 78 -9.71 1.79 -3.93
CA PHE A 78 -10.45 0.61 -4.38
C PHE A 78 -11.45 0.19 -3.31
N GLY A 79 -12.72 0.09 -3.69
CA GLY A 79 -13.74 -0.59 -2.91
C GLY A 79 -13.84 -2.05 -3.31
N ILE A 80 -13.80 -2.92 -2.32
CA ILE A 80 -13.90 -4.37 -2.48
C ILE A 80 -15.11 -4.85 -1.69
N TRP A 81 -16.06 -5.44 -2.41
CA TRP A 81 -17.17 -6.18 -1.84
C TRP A 81 -16.78 -7.64 -1.84
N LEU A 82 -16.75 -8.22 -0.64
CA LEU A 82 -16.39 -9.60 -0.44
C LEU A 82 -17.46 -10.30 0.41
N ARG A 83 -17.62 -11.58 0.13
CA ARG A 83 -18.29 -12.52 1.01
C ARG A 83 -17.20 -13.42 1.59
N TYR A 84 -17.27 -13.72 2.88
CA TYR A 84 -16.35 -14.66 3.47
C TYR A 84 -17.06 -15.59 4.45
N ASP A 85 -16.52 -16.79 4.57
CA ASP A 85 -17.00 -17.79 5.52
C ASP A 85 -16.16 -17.69 6.80
N SER A 86 -16.83 -17.36 7.90
CA SER A 86 -16.29 -17.42 9.26
C SER A 86 -16.43 -18.84 9.81
N ARG A 87 -16.04 -19.05 11.07
CA ARG A 87 -16.25 -20.34 11.76
C ARG A 87 -17.72 -20.62 12.06
N SER A 88 -18.53 -19.56 12.22
CA SER A 88 -19.92 -19.65 12.65
C SER A 88 -20.92 -19.46 11.51
N GLY A 89 -20.50 -18.86 10.40
CA GLY A 89 -21.40 -18.59 9.27
C GLY A 89 -20.78 -17.74 8.19
N THR A 90 -21.59 -17.31 7.24
CA THR A 90 -21.13 -16.56 6.06
C THR A 90 -21.49 -15.09 6.18
N HIS A 91 -20.54 -14.18 5.99
CA HIS A 91 -20.76 -12.75 6.16
C HIS A 91 -20.31 -11.96 4.93
N ASN A 92 -21.08 -10.91 4.62
CA ASN A 92 -20.71 -9.94 3.60
C ASN A 92 -19.94 -8.80 4.25
N MET A 93 -18.90 -8.33 3.56
CA MET A 93 -18.07 -7.21 3.99
C MET A 93 -17.79 -6.27 2.82
N TYR A 94 -17.65 -5.01 3.18
CA TYR A 94 -17.15 -3.97 2.29
C TYR A 94 -15.87 -3.38 2.90
N ARG A 95 -14.79 -3.37 2.12
CA ARG A 95 -13.49 -2.83 2.52
C ARG A 95 -12.94 -1.90 1.47
N GLU A 96 -12.12 -0.95 1.91
CA GLU A 96 -11.47 0.04 1.05
C GLU A 96 -9.96 -0.08 1.20
N TYR A 97 -9.25 -0.04 0.09
CA TYR A 97 -7.79 -0.07 0.03
C TYR A 97 -7.29 1.05 -0.86
N ARG A 98 -6.14 1.65 -0.51
CA ARG A 98 -5.45 2.64 -1.32
C ARG A 98 -4.21 1.99 -1.92
N ASP A 99 -4.19 1.86 -3.24
CA ASP A 99 -3.10 1.18 -3.96
C ASP A 99 -2.99 1.73 -5.40
N LEU A 100 -1.91 1.35 -6.08
CA LEU A 100 -1.64 1.67 -7.48
C LEU A 100 -2.41 0.77 -8.45
N THR A 101 -2.57 -0.51 -8.10
CA THR A 101 -3.18 -1.52 -8.98
C THR A 101 -4.33 -2.26 -8.32
N THR A 102 -5.28 -2.73 -9.13
CA THR A 102 -6.40 -3.55 -8.66
C THR A 102 -5.90 -4.86 -8.04
N SER A 103 -4.89 -5.46 -8.66
CA SER A 103 -4.26 -6.70 -8.20
C SER A 103 -3.56 -6.54 -6.84
N GLY A 104 -2.88 -5.42 -6.63
CA GLY A 104 -2.27 -5.05 -5.34
C GLY A 104 -3.33 -4.88 -4.26
N ALA A 105 -4.41 -4.13 -4.54
CA ALA A 105 -5.49 -3.89 -3.58
C ALA A 105 -6.18 -5.21 -3.15
N VAL A 106 -6.42 -6.13 -4.08
CA VAL A 106 -6.98 -7.45 -3.75
C VAL A 106 -5.99 -8.31 -2.96
N THR A 107 -4.69 -8.23 -3.28
CA THR A 107 -3.64 -8.93 -2.51
C THR A 107 -3.61 -8.41 -1.06
N GLN A 108 -3.67 -7.10 -0.86
CA GLN A 108 -3.80 -6.49 0.46
C GLN A 108 -5.07 -6.96 1.15
N CYS A 109 -6.19 -7.09 0.43
CA CYS A 109 -7.43 -7.62 0.98
C CYS A 109 -7.31 -9.05 1.52
N TYR A 110 -6.62 -9.94 0.81
CA TYR A 110 -6.39 -11.31 1.28
C TYR A 110 -5.50 -11.36 2.54
N ARG A 111 -4.44 -10.53 2.60
CA ARG A 111 -3.59 -10.39 3.79
C ARG A 111 -4.37 -9.80 4.97
N ASP A 112 -5.11 -8.74 4.66
CA ASP A 112 -6.25 -8.17 5.37
C ASP A 112 -7.04 -9.16 6.24
N MET A 113 -7.81 -9.96 5.50
CA MET A 113 -8.74 -10.93 6.04
C MET A 113 -8.04 -12.08 6.78
N GLY A 114 -6.82 -12.44 6.35
CA GLY A 114 -5.98 -13.40 7.07
C GLY A 114 -5.51 -12.88 8.43
N ALA A 115 -5.09 -11.61 8.52
CA ALA A 115 -4.57 -11.01 9.74
C ALA A 115 -5.68 -10.72 10.76
N ARG A 116 -6.76 -10.05 10.34
CA ARG A 116 -7.82 -9.61 11.26
C ARG A 116 -8.83 -10.70 11.59
N HIS A 117 -9.20 -11.53 10.61
CA HIS A 117 -10.29 -12.49 10.73
C HIS A 117 -9.84 -13.95 10.64
N ARG A 118 -8.53 -14.20 10.50
CA ARG A 118 -7.95 -15.54 10.27
C ARG A 118 -8.63 -16.27 9.10
N ALA A 119 -9.19 -15.52 8.15
CA ALA A 119 -9.92 -16.06 7.03
C ALA A 119 -8.92 -16.54 5.97
N ARG A 120 -9.05 -17.81 5.57
CA ARG A 120 -8.18 -18.41 4.56
C ARG A 120 -8.64 -18.00 3.16
N ALA A 121 -7.71 -17.99 2.21
CA ALA A 121 -8.00 -17.57 0.83
C ALA A 121 -9.12 -18.37 0.13
N HIS A 122 -9.35 -19.63 0.52
CA HIS A 122 -10.45 -20.43 -0.03
C HIS A 122 -11.83 -20.02 0.52
N ALA A 123 -11.89 -19.44 1.72
CA ALA A 123 -13.11 -19.01 2.39
C ALA A 123 -13.53 -17.59 1.98
N ILE A 124 -12.70 -16.89 1.20
CA ILE A 124 -12.96 -15.51 0.75
C ILE A 124 -13.38 -15.52 -0.72
N GLN A 125 -14.50 -14.86 -0.99
CA GLN A 125 -15.08 -14.69 -2.31
C GLN A 125 -15.16 -13.19 -2.64
N ILE A 126 -14.38 -12.75 -3.61
CA ILE A 126 -14.43 -11.37 -4.10
C ILE A 126 -15.57 -11.25 -5.09
N MET A 127 -16.57 -10.43 -4.77
CA MET A 127 -17.76 -10.24 -5.60
C MET A 127 -17.56 -9.11 -6.61
N LYS A 128 -17.04 -7.98 -6.13
CA LYS A 128 -16.85 -6.79 -6.96
C LYS A 128 -15.64 -6.00 -6.46
N VAL A 129 -14.90 -5.46 -7.42
CA VAL A 129 -13.81 -4.50 -7.17
C VAL A 129 -14.05 -3.29 -8.06
N GLN A 130 -14.09 -2.11 -7.46
CA GLN A 130 -14.35 -0.85 -8.16
C GLN A 130 -13.41 0.25 -7.65
N ILE A 131 -12.97 1.13 -8.56
CA ILE A 131 -12.26 2.35 -8.20
C ILE A 131 -13.28 3.37 -7.67
N ILE A 132 -12.98 3.96 -6.52
CA ILE A 132 -13.87 4.88 -5.81
C ILE A 132 -13.24 6.29 -5.81
N PRO A 133 -14.00 7.33 -6.19
CA PRO A 133 -13.52 8.71 -6.09
C PRO A 133 -13.35 9.11 -4.62
N ALA A 134 -12.42 10.02 -4.32
CA ALA A 134 -12.08 10.42 -2.94
C ALA A 134 -13.32 10.76 -2.10
N ASN A 135 -14.24 11.55 -2.66
CA ASN A 135 -15.46 12.02 -1.99
C ASN A 135 -16.40 10.89 -1.54
N LYS A 136 -16.35 9.71 -2.18
CA LYS A 136 -17.24 8.57 -1.87
C LYS A 136 -16.58 7.51 -0.97
N CYS A 137 -15.35 7.72 -0.54
CA CYS A 137 -14.69 6.81 0.39
C CYS A 137 -15.37 6.90 1.77
N ARG A 138 -15.51 5.76 2.45
CA ARG A 138 -16.22 5.66 3.74
C ARG A 138 -15.28 5.42 4.91
N ARG A 139 -14.11 4.80 4.69
CA ARG A 139 -13.21 4.38 5.77
C ARG A 139 -12.31 5.55 6.22
N PRO A 140 -12.25 5.89 7.52
CA PRO A 140 -11.44 7.00 8.02
C PRO A 140 -9.95 6.80 7.73
N ALA A 141 -9.46 5.56 7.84
CA ALA A 141 -8.09 5.17 7.51
C ALA A 141 -7.69 5.48 6.05
N ILE A 142 -8.65 5.57 5.12
CA ILE A 142 -8.39 5.94 3.73
C ILE A 142 -8.58 7.45 3.52
N LYS A 143 -9.58 8.05 4.17
CA LYS A 143 -9.87 9.49 4.09
C LYS A 143 -8.72 10.37 4.57
N GLN A 144 -7.97 9.94 5.58
CA GLN A 144 -6.83 10.72 6.10
C GLN A 144 -5.75 11.00 5.03
N PHE A 145 -5.69 10.21 3.95
CA PHE A 145 -4.72 10.37 2.87
C PHE A 145 -5.23 11.22 1.70
N HIS A 146 -6.39 11.86 1.81
CA HIS A 146 -7.00 12.67 0.73
C HIS A 146 -6.70 14.17 0.85
N VAL A 147 -5.97 14.61 1.88
CA VAL A 147 -5.65 16.02 2.10
C VAL A 147 -4.60 16.53 1.11
N SER A 148 -4.84 17.71 0.53
CA SER A 148 -4.09 18.26 -0.61
C SER A 148 -2.84 19.05 -0.26
N PHE A 149 -2.55 19.32 1.01
CA PHE A 149 -1.43 20.19 1.39
C PHE A 149 -0.79 19.67 2.68
N HIS A 150 0.50 19.31 2.59
CA HIS A 150 1.37 18.96 3.73
C HIS A 150 0.94 17.75 4.57
N VAL A 151 0.96 16.55 3.98
CA VAL A 151 1.13 15.33 4.79
C VAL A 151 2.60 15.22 5.19
N GLN A 152 3.02 16.02 6.17
CA GLN A 152 4.34 15.91 6.78
C GLN A 152 4.26 14.83 7.86
N MET A 153 4.48 13.57 7.50
CA MET A 153 4.63 12.51 8.50
C MET A 153 6.08 12.48 8.97
N MET A 154 6.32 12.90 10.21
CA MET A 154 7.59 12.61 10.87
C MET A 154 7.63 11.13 11.25
N LEU A 155 8.66 10.43 10.80
CA LEU A 155 8.96 9.07 11.25
C LEU A 155 9.55 9.17 12.66
N THR A 156 8.77 8.78 13.67
CA THR A 156 9.16 8.91 15.09
C THR A 156 10.15 7.84 15.54
N SER A 157 10.26 6.73 14.82
CA SER A 157 11.19 5.65 15.11
C SER A 157 11.69 4.98 13.84
N PHE A 158 12.99 4.69 13.80
CA PHE A 158 13.64 3.96 12.72
C PHE A 158 14.38 2.75 13.31
N SER A 159 14.00 1.54 12.88
CA SER A 159 14.68 0.31 13.29
C SER A 159 15.68 -0.11 12.21
N PHE A 160 16.94 -0.29 12.60
CA PHE A 160 18.00 -0.79 11.70
C PHE A 160 17.95 -2.32 11.63
N TYR A 161 17.76 -2.85 10.43
CA TYR A 161 17.65 -4.30 10.19
C TYR A 161 18.96 -4.97 9.71
N HIS A 162 20.07 -4.22 9.58
CA HIS A 162 21.37 -4.77 9.20
C HIS A 162 22.19 -5.18 10.44
N MET A 163 21.81 -6.28 11.07
CA MET A 163 22.49 -6.81 12.27
C MET A 163 23.82 -7.54 12.00
N HIS A 164 24.34 -7.47 10.76
CA HIS A 164 25.63 -8.06 10.37
C HIS A 164 26.72 -7.01 10.09
N ILE A 165 26.49 -5.73 10.39
CA ILE A 165 27.52 -4.69 10.26
C ILE A 165 28.06 -4.40 11.65
N ASN A 166 29.39 -4.49 11.78
CA ASN A 166 30.20 -4.33 13.00
C ASN A 166 29.54 -3.48 14.10
N TYR A 167 29.33 -4.11 15.25
CA TYR A 167 28.70 -3.56 16.46
C TYR A 167 29.27 -2.19 16.91
N GLU A 168 30.55 -1.93 16.62
CA GLU A 168 31.23 -0.68 16.96
C GLU A 168 30.83 0.54 16.10
N LEU A 169 30.42 0.33 14.84
CA LEU A 169 29.87 1.41 14.01
C LEU A 169 28.45 1.80 14.46
N PHE A 170 27.68 0.83 14.94
CA PHE A 170 26.31 1.02 15.41
C PHE A 170 26.23 1.90 16.68
N LYS A 171 27.15 1.71 17.65
CA LYS A 171 27.25 2.56 18.85
C LYS A 171 27.58 4.03 18.56
N ARG A 172 28.25 4.31 17.44
CA ARG A 172 28.61 5.68 17.03
C ARG A 172 27.43 6.40 16.37
N ALA A 173 26.60 5.69 15.62
CA ALA A 173 25.40 6.24 14.98
C ALA A 173 24.26 6.54 15.96
N SER A 174 24.09 5.73 17.02
CA SER A 174 23.01 5.93 18.01
C SER A 174 23.25 7.10 18.97
N LYS A 175 24.50 7.47 19.25
CA LYS A 175 24.83 8.63 20.12
C LYS A 175 24.53 9.99 19.48
N GLY A 176 24.30 10.07 18.17
CA GLY A 176 23.99 11.31 17.46
C GLY A 176 22.49 11.62 17.31
N PHE A 177 21.60 10.73 17.80
CA PHE A 177 20.15 10.86 17.69
C PHE A 177 19.52 10.98 19.09
N ASN A 178 19.88 12.02 19.85
CA ASN A 178 19.14 12.40 21.06
C ASN A 178 18.38 13.69 20.78
N ILE A 179 17.07 13.58 20.55
CA ILE A 179 16.13 14.71 20.61
C ILE A 179 15.65 14.78 22.06
N SER A 180 16.53 15.26 22.94
CA SER A 180 16.21 15.48 24.34
C SER A 180 17.06 16.64 24.88
N SER A 181 16.88 17.81 24.29
CA SER A 181 17.33 19.08 24.87
C SER A 181 16.55 20.24 24.22
N LEU A 182 15.24 20.24 24.43
CA LEU A 182 14.48 21.49 24.50
C LEU A 182 13.95 21.52 25.93
N ASP A 183 14.84 21.91 26.85
CA ASP A 183 14.48 22.17 28.23
C ASP A 183 13.58 23.41 28.26
N SER A 184 12.31 23.18 28.54
CA SER A 184 11.36 24.17 28.99
C SER A 184 11.43 24.26 30.51
N THR A 185 12.38 25.02 31.05
CA THR A 185 12.32 25.47 32.45
C THR A 185 13.03 26.80 32.61
N GLY A 186 12.30 27.83 33.03
CA GLY A 186 12.89 29.08 33.51
C GLY A 186 11.94 30.26 33.45
N LEU A 187 10.86 30.26 34.23
CA LEU A 187 10.27 31.50 34.75
C LEU A 187 9.31 31.16 35.90
N GLN A 188 9.80 31.36 37.13
CA GLN A 188 8.99 31.53 38.31
C GLN A 188 8.88 33.03 38.62
N ASP A 189 7.65 33.40 38.95
CA ASP A 189 7.22 34.40 39.94
C ASP A 189 6.63 35.75 39.50
N GLN A 190 5.49 35.99 40.19
CA GLN A 190 4.76 37.21 40.52
C GLN A 190 3.67 37.75 39.58
N VAL A 191 2.44 37.66 40.11
CA VAL A 191 1.29 38.53 39.81
C VAL A 191 1.52 39.88 40.52
N PRO A 192 1.37 41.04 39.86
CA PRO A 192 0.21 41.88 40.14
C PRO A 192 -0.36 42.65 38.93
N SER A 193 -1.51 43.27 39.19
CA SER A 193 -2.47 43.91 38.30
C SER A 193 -2.08 45.26 37.66
N SER A 194 -2.65 45.49 36.46
CA SER A 194 -3.26 46.72 35.92
C SER A 194 -2.47 47.72 35.03
N SER A 195 -3.21 48.13 33.98
CA SER A 195 -3.19 49.39 33.20
C SER A 195 -2.35 49.50 31.91
N GLN A 196 -2.80 50.45 31.08
CA GLN A 196 -2.84 50.52 29.61
C GLN A 196 -1.55 51.05 28.93
N GLY A 197 -1.40 50.83 27.61
CA GLY A 197 -0.52 51.66 26.77
C GLY A 197 -0.09 51.03 25.42
N SER A 198 -0.16 51.84 24.36
CA SER A 198 0.02 51.56 22.92
C SER A 198 1.47 51.54 22.39
N ALA A 199 1.72 50.83 21.27
CA ALA A 199 2.43 51.24 20.03
C ALA A 199 3.26 50.11 19.35
N SER A 200 3.21 50.07 18.01
CA SER A 200 4.03 49.26 17.06
C SER A 200 5.29 50.04 16.59
N PRO A 201 6.15 49.57 15.64
CA PRO A 201 6.41 48.23 15.05
C PRO A 201 7.93 47.85 14.97
N ALA A 202 8.18 46.67 14.36
CA ALA A 202 9.37 46.26 13.58
C ALA A 202 10.49 45.48 14.30
N GLN A 203 10.63 44.20 13.92
CA GLN A 203 11.87 43.59 13.39
C GLN A 203 11.60 42.11 13.03
N ALA A 204 11.95 41.73 11.80
CA ALA A 204 12.00 40.34 11.35
C ALA A 204 13.34 39.69 11.74
N PRO A 205 13.39 38.36 11.90
CA PRO A 205 14.62 37.64 11.58
C PRO A 205 14.40 36.47 10.62
N PHE A 206 15.26 36.47 9.61
CA PHE A 206 15.64 35.39 8.72
C PHE A 206 16.36 34.25 9.48
N HIS A 207 16.68 33.16 8.76
CA HIS A 207 17.47 31.97 9.12
C HIS A 207 16.76 30.79 9.81
N HIS A 208 15.99 30.02 9.02
CA HIS A 208 15.71 28.59 9.29
C HIS A 208 16.23 27.66 8.16
N GLN A 209 17.05 28.18 7.24
CA GLN A 209 17.44 27.47 6.02
C GLN A 209 18.81 26.77 6.11
N GLU A 210 19.67 27.14 7.08
CA GLU A 210 21.03 26.60 7.16
C GLU A 210 21.14 25.26 7.90
N THR A 211 20.22 24.93 8.80
CA THR A 211 20.26 23.66 9.58
C THR A 211 19.88 22.43 8.77
N LYS A 212 19.09 22.58 7.69
CA LYS A 212 18.69 21.46 6.82
C LYS A 212 19.81 21.02 5.88
N HIS A 213 20.65 21.96 5.45
CA HIS A 213 21.76 21.70 4.54
C HIS A 213 22.92 20.98 5.25
N PHE A 214 23.08 21.19 6.56
CA PHE A 214 24.16 20.59 7.35
C PHE A 214 23.93 19.09 7.61
N LEU A 215 22.69 18.68 7.92
CA LEU A 215 22.35 17.27 8.19
C LEU A 215 22.41 16.40 6.93
N LEU A 216 22.01 16.93 5.77
CA LEU A 216 22.09 16.20 4.51
C LEU A 216 23.55 16.06 4.04
N LYS A 217 24.38 17.09 4.25
CA LYS A 217 25.83 17.03 4.00
C LYS A 217 26.53 16.01 4.91
N CYS A 218 26.20 15.95 6.20
CA CYS A 218 26.78 14.94 7.11
C CYS A 218 26.43 13.51 6.71
N MET A 219 25.18 13.26 6.30
CA MET A 219 24.75 11.96 5.78
C MET A 219 25.48 11.56 4.49
N PHE A 220 25.71 12.52 3.59
CA PHE A 220 26.41 12.27 2.31
C PHE A 220 27.91 12.01 2.51
N VAL A 221 28.55 12.70 3.46
CA VAL A 221 29.95 12.51 3.83
C VAL A 221 30.17 11.16 4.52
N LEU A 222 29.26 10.74 5.40
CA LEU A 222 29.28 9.41 6.03
C LEU A 222 29.09 8.27 5.01
N PHE A 223 28.22 8.45 4.02
CA PHE A 223 28.01 7.45 2.96
C PHE A 223 29.21 7.37 2.00
N SER A 224 29.81 8.52 1.65
CA SER A 224 30.99 8.59 0.78
C SER A 224 32.25 8.00 1.44
N LEU A 225 32.43 8.20 2.75
CA LEU A 225 33.54 7.61 3.51
C LEU A 225 33.41 6.09 3.69
N GLN A 226 32.18 5.56 3.69
CA GLN A 226 31.93 4.12 3.82
C GLN A 226 32.23 3.36 2.51
N MET A 227 31.98 3.99 1.36
CA MET A 227 32.30 3.43 0.04
C MET A 227 33.81 3.44 -0.28
N ASN A 228 34.58 4.33 0.35
CA ASN A 228 36.03 4.45 0.11
C ASN A 228 36.87 3.46 0.96
N LYS A 229 36.29 2.83 1.99
CA LYS A 229 36.96 1.85 2.85
C LYS A 229 36.79 0.39 2.43
N SER A 230 35.87 0.09 1.52
CA SER A 230 35.54 -1.30 1.16
C SER A 230 36.29 -1.84 -0.06
N GLY A 231 37.08 -1.04 -0.78
CA GLY A 231 37.97 -1.53 -1.85
C GLY A 231 37.30 -2.38 -2.95
N GLU A 232 35.97 -2.32 -3.08
CA GLU A 232 35.24 -3.07 -4.09
C GLU A 232 34.96 -2.18 -5.30
N ASN A 233 35.63 -2.56 -6.40
CA ASN A 233 35.48 -1.99 -7.73
C ASN A 233 34.01 -1.99 -8.20
N GLN A 234 33.59 -0.82 -8.66
CA GLN A 234 32.58 -0.56 -9.71
C GLN A 234 31.44 -1.59 -9.86
N LYS A 235 30.28 -1.30 -9.25
CA LYS A 235 28.98 -1.35 -9.97
C LYS A 235 28.12 -0.16 -9.58
N SER A 236 27.99 0.75 -10.53
CA SER A 236 27.17 1.95 -10.52
C SER A 236 25.78 1.71 -9.91
N CYS A 237 25.45 2.47 -8.86
CA CYS A 237 24.08 2.84 -8.57
C CYS A 237 23.98 4.35 -8.83
N CYS A 238 23.80 4.72 -10.10
CA CYS A 238 23.39 6.06 -10.48
C CYS A 238 22.04 6.37 -9.81
N MET A 239 22.04 7.25 -8.80
CA MET A 239 20.88 8.09 -8.53
C MET A 239 21.19 9.48 -9.06
N VAL A 240 20.78 9.72 -10.29
CA VAL A 240 20.66 11.05 -10.87
C VAL A 240 19.52 11.76 -10.14
N PHE A 241 19.84 12.70 -9.25
CA PHE A 241 18.91 13.74 -8.85
C PHE A 241 19.11 14.91 -9.82
N ASN A 242 18.14 15.08 -10.72
CA ASN A 242 18.07 16.27 -11.55
C ASN A 242 17.41 17.35 -10.70
N GLU A 243 18.16 18.37 -10.30
CA GLU A 243 17.62 19.60 -9.75
C GLU A 243 17.26 20.53 -10.91
N GLY A 244 15.97 20.87 -11.02
CA GLY A 244 15.39 21.83 -11.94
C GLY A 244 14.02 22.24 -11.41
#